data_AF-A0A2R7LWK1-F1
#
_entry.id   AF-A0A2R7LWK1-F1
#
_cell.length_a   1.000
_cell.length_b   1.000
_cell.length_c   1.000
_cell.angle_alpha   90.00
_cell.angle_beta   90.00
_cell.angle_gamma   90.00
#
_symmetry.space_group_name_H-M   'P 1'
#
loop_
_entity.id
_entity.type
_entity.pdbx_description
1 polymer ?
#
loop_
_entity_poly.entity_id
_entity_poly.type
_entity_poly.pdbx_seq_one_letter_code
_entity_poly.pdbx_strand_id
1 'polypeptide(L)' 'GGFVRFYCELHKPAAPPPPPAPTIEQRRARAAAPKTERRTASPKPTPITDRPTRAMCPDCFVEVSAGGDCGMCGAQVV' A
#
# COMPACT_ATOMS: atom_id res chain seq x y z
N GLY A 1 11.00 15.94 -1.68
CA GLY A 1 11.73 14.69 -2.02
C GLY A 1 12.04 13.95 -0.74
N GLY A 2 11.91 12.62 -0.74
CA GLY A 2 12.24 11.76 0.41
C GLY A 2 13.13 10.61 -0.03
N PHE A 3 13.84 9.99 0.91
CA PHE A 3 14.70 8.83 0.67
C PHE A 3 14.25 7.64 1.52
N VAL A 4 14.48 6.44 0.99
CA VAL A 4 14.12 5.17 1.64
C VAL A 4 15.41 4.38 1.92
N ARG A 5 15.45 3.66 3.05
CA ARG A 5 16.62 2.87 3.47
C ARG A 5 16.33 1.39 3.28
N PHE A 6 17.24 0.68 2.60
CA PHE A 6 17.18 -0.78 2.43
C PHE A 6 18.13 -1.44 3.43
N TYR A 7 17.67 -2.53 4.05
CA TYR A 7 18.45 -3.32 5.02
C TYR A 7 18.38 -4.79 4.61
N CYS A 8 19.49 -5.53 4.75
CA CYS A 8 19.48 -6.98 4.67
C CYS A 8 18.97 -7.60 5.99
N GLU A 9 18.63 -8.88 5.97
CA GLU A 9 18.05 -9.58 7.13
C GLU A 9 18.94 -9.53 8.38
N LEU A 10 20.26 -9.59 8.19
CA LEU A 10 21.25 -9.52 9.27
C LEU A 10 21.40 -8.11 9.88
N HIS A 11 21.01 -7.06 9.16
CA HIS A 11 21.26 -5.67 9.55
C HIS A 11 19.99 -4.81 9.61
N LYS A 12 18.85 -5.44 9.88
CA LYS A 12 17.60 -4.71 10.10
C LYS A 12 17.58 -4.12 11.51
N PRO A 13 17.25 -2.81 11.67
CA PRO A 13 17.10 -2.23 13.00
C PRO A 13 16.01 -2.94 13.79
N ALA A 14 16.24 -3.07 15.10
CA ALA A 14 15.27 -3.66 16.01
C ALA A 14 13.95 -2.86 15.99
N ALA A 15 12.82 -3.57 15.97
CA ALA A 15 11.51 -2.94 16.07
C ALA A 15 11.36 -2.28 17.46
N PRO A 16 10.73 -1.10 17.54
CA PRO A 16 10.43 -0.49 18.83
C PRO A 16 9.49 -1.40 19.64
N PRO A 17 9.56 -1.35 20.99
CA PRO A 17 8.67 -2.13 21.83
C PRO A 17 7.21 -1.73 21.56
N PRO A 18 6.26 -2.68 21.71
CA PRO A 18 4.85 -2.37 21.56
C PRO A 18 4.44 -1.31 22.59
N PRO A 19 3.50 -0.40 22.24
CA PRO A 19 3.00 0.58 23.18
C PRO A 19 2.30 -0.13 24.37
N PRO A 20 2.31 0.48 25.57
CA PRO A 20 1.63 -0.08 26.72
C PRO A 20 0.11 -0.21 26.48
N ALA A 21 -0.49 -1.23 27.08
CA ALA A 21 -1.94 -1.43 26.98
C ALA A 21 -2.69 -0.22 27.59
N PRO A 22 -3.77 0.26 26.95
CA PRO A 22 -4.50 1.42 27.46
C PRO A 22 -5.26 1.08 28.75
N THR A 23 -5.17 1.98 29.73
CA THR A 23 -5.89 1.85 30.99
C THR A 23 -7.40 2.02 30.80
N ILE A 24 -8.19 1.58 31.79
CA ILE A 24 -9.65 1.75 31.78
C ILE A 24 -10.04 3.23 31.70
N GLU A 25 -9.31 4.11 32.38
CA GLU A 25 -9.55 5.57 32.34
C GLU A 25 -9.26 6.17 30.96
N GLN A 26 -8.17 5.76 30.30
CA GLN A 26 -7.85 6.18 28.95
C GLN A 26 -8.91 5.72 27.93
N ARG A 27 -9.48 4.54 28.14
CA ARG A 27 -10.60 4.03 27.32
C ARG A 27 -11.87 4.86 27.54
N ARG A 28 -12.20 5.21 28.78
CA ARG A 28 -13.35 6.06 29.11
C ARG A 28 -13.19 7.48 28.57
N ALA A 29 -12.00 8.07 28.68
CA ALA A 29 -11.71 9.39 28.13
C ALA A 29 -11.87 9.44 26.60
N ARG A 30 -11.43 8.40 25.88
CA ARG A 30 -11.68 8.27 24.43
C ARG A 30 -13.16 8.14 24.08
N ALA A 31 -13.94 7.44 24.92
CA ALA A 31 -15.39 7.29 24.71
C ALA A 31 -16.17 8.59 24.99
N ALA A 32 -15.67 9.41 25.91
CA ALA A 32 -16.25 10.70 26.27
C ALA A 32 -15.83 11.86 25.34
N ALA A 33 -14.86 11.63 24.43
CA ALA A 33 -14.43 12.66 23.50
C ALA A 33 -15.57 13.06 22.54
N PRO A 34 -15.75 14.35 22.23
CA PRO A 34 -16.76 14.80 21.29
C PRO A 34 -16.50 14.13 19.94
N LYS A 35 -17.51 13.43 19.44
CA LYS A 35 -17.46 12.84 18.10
C LYS A 35 -17.46 13.99 17.10
N THR A 36 -16.30 14.27 16.52
CA THR A 36 -16.22 15.16 15.35
C THR A 36 -17.20 14.63 14.31
N GLU A 37 -17.94 15.55 13.71
CA GLU A 37 -18.98 15.28 12.72
C GLU A 37 -18.45 14.29 11.67
N ARG A 38 -19.22 13.22 11.44
CA ARG A 38 -18.81 12.14 10.54
C ARG A 38 -18.60 12.75 9.17
N ARG A 39 -17.33 12.78 8.72
CA ARG A 39 -16.93 13.27 7.40
C ARG A 39 -17.94 12.75 6.37
N THR A 40 -18.61 13.67 5.68
CA THR A 40 -19.57 13.36 4.62
C THR A 40 -18.96 12.32 3.70
N ALA A 41 -19.73 11.27 3.37
CA ALA A 41 -19.25 10.17 2.55
C ALA A 41 -18.57 10.74 1.30
N SER A 42 -17.31 10.40 1.11
CA SER A 42 -16.59 10.77 -0.10
C SER A 42 -17.34 10.16 -1.30
N PRO A 43 -17.49 10.89 -2.42
CA PRO A 43 -18.18 10.36 -3.58
C PRO A 43 -17.55 9.02 -4.00
N LYS A 44 -18.39 8.10 -4.47
CA LYS A 44 -17.95 6.80 -4.96
C LYS A 44 -16.90 7.01 -6.05
N PRO A 45 -15.75 6.29 -6.01
CA PRO A 45 -14.76 6.37 -7.08
C PRO A 45 -15.44 6.05 -8.41
N THR A 46 -15.20 6.88 -9.43
CA THR A 46 -15.61 6.57 -10.79
C THR A 46 -14.89 5.30 -11.26
N PRO A 47 -15.59 4.31 -11.83
CA PRO A 47 -14.93 3.14 -12.37
C PRO A 47 -14.00 3.56 -13.52
N ILE A 48 -12.75 3.12 -13.46
CA ILE A 48 -11.79 3.31 -14.55
C ILE A 48 -12.21 2.37 -15.67
N THR A 49 -12.98 2.88 -16.64
CA THR A 49 -13.45 2.12 -17.81
C THR A 49 -12.38 2.00 -18.89
N ASP A 50 -11.41 2.91 -18.88
CA ASP A 50 -10.29 2.96 -19.82
C ASP A 50 -9.03 2.45 -19.12
N ARG A 51 -8.99 1.13 -18.86
CA ARG A 51 -7.72 0.47 -18.57
C ARG A 51 -7.27 -0.18 -19.88
N PRO A 52 -6.23 0.35 -20.56
CA PRO A 52 -5.68 -0.33 -21.72
C PRO A 52 -5.30 -1.75 -21.31
N THR A 53 -5.76 -2.74 -22.07
CA THR A 53 -5.34 -4.14 -21.91
C THR A 53 -3.85 -4.21 -22.20
N ARG A 54 -3.03 -4.10 -21.15
CA ARG A 54 -1.58 -4.28 -21.28
C ARG A 54 -1.31 -5.73 -21.66
N ALA A 55 -0.39 -5.93 -22.59
CA ALA A 55 0.08 -7.27 -22.93
C ALA A 55 0.57 -7.97 -21.65
N MET A 56 0.32 -9.28 -21.53
CA MET A 56 0.82 -10.11 -20.44
C MET A 56 1.92 -11.03 -20.96
N CYS A 57 2.95 -11.23 -20.16
CA CYS A 57 3.98 -12.22 -20.47
C CYS A 57 3.40 -13.64 -20.28
N PRO A 58 3.55 -14.55 -21.27
CA PRO A 58 2.97 -15.90 -21.19
C PRO A 58 3.68 -16.81 -20.17
N ASP A 59 4.94 -16.52 -19.83
CA ASP A 59 5.72 -17.33 -18.89
C ASP A 59 5.56 -16.85 -17.44
N CYS A 60 5.45 -15.54 -17.24
CA CYS A 60 5.45 -14.92 -15.91
C CYS A 60 4.07 -14.40 -15.47
N PHE A 61 3.09 -14.33 -16.37
CA PHE A 61 1.72 -13.85 -16.11
C PHE A 61 1.66 -12.46 -15.45
N VAL A 62 2.62 -11.59 -15.79
CA VAL A 62 2.67 -10.20 -15.35
C VAL A 62 2.43 -9.25 -16.51
N GLU A 63 1.89 -8.07 -16.20
CA GLU A 63 1.72 -6.98 -17.16
C GLU A 63 3.09 -6.54 -17.69
N VAL A 64 3.20 -6.50 -19.01
CA VAL A 64 4.39 -6.09 -19.74
C VAL A 64 4.47 -4.55 -19.75
N SER A 65 5.69 -4.01 -19.70
CA SER A 65 5.95 -2.58 -19.86
C SER A 65 5.40 -2.06 -21.19
N ALA A 66 5.23 -0.73 -21.31
CA ALA A 66 4.79 -0.13 -22.57
C ALA A 66 5.77 -0.39 -23.73
N GLY A 67 7.05 -0.68 -23.44
CA GLY A 67 8.07 -1.06 -24.41
C GLY A 67 8.05 -2.53 -24.84
N GLY A 68 7.14 -3.35 -24.31
CA GLY A 68 7.05 -4.78 -24.63
C GLY A 68 8.04 -5.65 -23.84
N ASP A 69 8.82 -5.09 -22.92
CA ASP A 69 9.73 -5.83 -22.05
C ASP A 69 9.03 -6.38 -20.79
N CYS A 70 9.26 -7.66 -20.47
CA CYS A 70 8.82 -8.25 -19.23
C CYS A 70 9.79 -7.89 -18.09
N GLY A 71 9.32 -7.14 -17.10
CA GLY A 71 10.16 -6.76 -15.94
C GLY A 71 10.57 -7.90 -15.00
N MET A 72 10.08 -9.13 -15.22
CA MET A 72 10.42 -10.29 -14.38
C MET A 72 11.47 -11.20 -15.03
N CYS A 73 11.25 -11.63 -16.29
CA CYS A 73 12.17 -12.51 -17.00
C CYS A 73 13.04 -11.79 -18.05
N GLY A 74 12.77 -10.52 -18.34
CA GLY A 74 13.49 -9.75 -19.36
C GLY A 74 13.14 -10.12 -20.80
N ALA A 75 12.16 -11.01 -21.01
CA ALA A 75 11.72 -11.40 -22.35
C ALA A 75 11.05 -10.22 -23.06
N GLN A 76 11.30 -10.09 -24.36
CA GLN A 76 10.62 -9.15 -25.23
C GLN A 76 9.33 -9.80 -25.77
N VAL A 77 8.19 -9.23 -25.40
CA VAL A 77 6.83 -9.72 -25.68
C VAL A 77 6.08 -8.77 -26.64
N VAL A 78 6.80 -8.20 -27.64
CA VAL A 78 6.20 -7.29 -28.66
C VAL A 78 5.07 -7.98 -29.43
#